data_AF-A0A8S1Q6E3-F1
#
_entry.id   AF-A0A8S1Q6E3-F1
#
_cell.length_a   1.000
_cell.length_b   1.000
_cell.length_c   1.000
_cell.angle_alpha   90.00
_cell.angle_beta   90.00
_cell.angle_gamma   90.00
#
_symmetry.space_group_name_H-M   'P 1'
#
loop_
_entity.id
_entity.type
_entity.pdbx_description
1 polymer ?
#
loop_
_entity_poly.entity_id
_entity_poly.type
_entity_poly.pdbx_seq_one_letter_code
_entity_poly.pdbx_strand_id
1 'polypeptide(L)'
;MGQWIELSERFQNASQIFNTGEYNNGIKIGKWDVLCKKGIDQFEWMQQEYLNKTSGGGSYNNEKQDGLKIGKWIELSNQFSNWNQITYKGEYKKGQKVGVWVILWNWYGENQQMQIRNFKIQNKQWWWIV
;
A
#
# COMPACT_ATOMS: atom_id res chain seq x y z
N MET A 1 -4.34 20.50 9.60
CA MET A 1 -3.88 19.23 9.00
C MET A 1 -3.72 18.24 10.13
N GLY A 2 -4.24 17.04 10.00
CA GLY A 2 -4.18 16.01 11.05
C GLY A 2 -3.65 14.71 10.47
N GLN A 3 -2.96 13.92 11.31
CA GLN A 3 -2.63 12.55 10.99
C GLN A 3 -3.84 11.66 11.23
N TRP A 4 -4.07 10.74 10.30
CA TRP A 4 -5.20 9.82 10.32
C TRP A 4 -4.72 8.39 10.27
N ILE A 5 -5.46 7.53 10.95
CA ILE A 5 -5.34 6.08 10.89
C ILE A 5 -6.68 5.57 10.38
N GLU A 6 -6.65 4.80 9.30
CA GLU A 6 -7.83 4.16 8.74
C GLU A 6 -7.68 2.63 8.76
N LEU A 7 -8.81 1.95 8.92
CA LEU A 7 -8.89 0.50 8.74
C LEU A 7 -8.78 0.20 7.25
N SER A 8 -7.88 -0.73 6.90
CA SER A 8 -7.82 -1.24 5.54
C SER A 8 -9.10 -1.99 5.21
N GLU A 9 -9.56 -1.92 3.96
CA GLU A 9 -10.65 -2.79 3.46
C GLU A 9 -10.31 -4.29 3.60
N ARG A 10 -9.03 -4.63 3.80
CA ARG A 10 -8.54 -5.99 4.02
C ARG A 10 -8.41 -6.35 5.50
N PHE A 11 -9.00 -5.56 6.39
CA PHE A 11 -8.98 -5.83 7.81
C PHE A 11 -9.74 -7.13 8.10
N GLN A 12 -9.01 -8.15 8.55
CA GLN A 12 -9.55 -9.44 8.94
C GLN A 12 -8.87 -9.92 10.23
N ASN A 13 -9.50 -10.86 10.94
CA ASN A 13 -8.94 -11.38 12.20
C ASN A 13 -7.50 -11.90 12.05
N ALA A 14 -7.17 -12.48 10.90
CA ALA A 14 -5.84 -13.00 10.59
C ALA A 14 -4.85 -11.96 10.03
N SER A 15 -5.29 -10.72 9.78
CA SER A 15 -4.51 -9.66 9.13
C SER A 15 -5.13 -8.29 9.46
N GLN A 16 -4.69 -7.68 10.55
CA GLN A 16 -5.15 -6.35 10.95
C GLN A 16 -4.25 -5.31 10.28
N ILE A 17 -4.72 -4.75 9.17
CA ILE A 17 -3.99 -3.78 8.35
C ILE A 17 -4.61 -2.39 8.54
N PHE A 18 -3.75 -1.41 8.75
CA PHE A 18 -4.10 0.00 8.91
C PHE A 18 -3.33 0.82 7.89
N ASN A 19 -3.90 1.92 7.41
CA ASN A 19 -3.16 2.91 6.65
C ASN A 19 -3.05 4.19 7.47
N THR A 20 -1.88 4.82 7.44
CA THR A 20 -1.64 6.06 8.18
C THR A 20 -1.11 7.13 7.27
N GLY A 21 -1.67 8.33 7.35
CA GLY A 21 -1.22 9.46 6.56
C GLY A 21 -2.07 10.71 6.82
N GLU A 22 -2.07 11.62 5.86
CA GLU A 22 -2.74 12.91 6.00
C GLU A 22 -3.89 13.07 5.02
N TYR A 23 -4.93 13.75 5.49
CA TYR A 23 -6.03 14.21 4.66
C TYR A 23 -6.02 15.73 4.55
N ASN A 24 -6.38 16.22 3.37
CA ASN A 24 -6.72 17.61 3.10
C ASN A 24 -8.06 17.64 2.39
N ASN A 25 -9.08 18.24 3.01
CA ASN A 25 -10.45 18.31 2.49
C ASN A 25 -11.03 16.94 2.08
N GLY A 26 -10.82 15.91 2.92
CA GLY A 26 -11.31 14.55 2.64
C GLY A 26 -10.50 13.77 1.60
N ILE A 27 -9.39 14.35 1.10
CA ILE A 27 -8.54 13.73 0.08
C ILE A 27 -7.20 13.35 0.69
N LYS A 28 -6.75 12.11 0.42
CA LYS A 28 -5.44 11.62 0.86
C LYS A 28 -4.33 12.40 0.20
N ILE A 29 -3.40 12.89 1.01
CA ILE A 29 -2.24 13.65 0.56
C ILE A 29 -0.96 13.11 1.18
N GLY A 30 0.16 13.39 0.53
CA GLY A 30 1.50 13.16 1.07
C GLY A 30 1.83 11.68 1.20
N LYS A 31 2.69 11.37 2.16
CA LYS A 31 3.14 10.01 2.42
C LYS A 31 2.09 9.25 3.22
N TRP A 32 1.81 8.04 2.77
CA TRP A 32 0.95 7.09 3.43
C TRP A 32 1.72 5.81 3.67
N ASP A 33 1.75 5.38 4.92
CA ASP A 33 2.35 4.12 5.33
C ASP A 33 1.24 3.10 5.56
N VAL A 34 1.53 1.82 5.26
CA VAL A 34 0.67 0.71 5.63
C VAL A 34 1.29 0.05 6.85
N LEU A 35 0.49 -0.15 7.89
CA LEU A 35 0.88 -0.83 9.12
C LEU A 35 0.15 -2.15 9.19
N CYS A 36 0.80 -3.20 9.70
CA CYS A 36 0.08 -4.41 10.07
C CYS A 36 0.39 -4.79 11.51
N LYS A 37 -0.62 -5.28 12.21
CA LYS A 37 -0.41 -5.97 13.47
C LYS A 37 0.03 -7.40 13.16
N LYS A 38 1.25 -7.76 13.56
CA LYS A 38 1.61 -9.19 13.61
C LYS A 38 0.83 -9.82 14.76
N GLY A 39 0.34 -11.04 14.54
CA GLY A 39 -0.44 -11.79 15.54
C GLY A 39 0.23 -11.79 16.92
N ILE A 40 -0.57 -11.63 17.96
CA ILE A 40 -0.14 -11.59 19.36
C ILE A 40 -0.05 -13.03 19.88
N ASP A 41 1.10 -13.39 20.44
CA ASP A 41 1.15 -14.31 21.58
C ASP A 41 0.52 -13.60 22.79
N GLN A 42 -0.73 -13.96 23.09
CA GLN A 42 -1.61 -13.71 24.27
C GLN A 42 -1.58 -12.39 25.10
N PHE A 43 -0.74 -11.38 24.87
CA PHE A 43 -0.69 -10.19 25.73
C PHE A 43 -1.21 -8.92 25.04
N GLU A 44 -2.48 -8.59 25.31
CA GLU A 44 -3.20 -7.48 24.69
C GLU A 44 -2.71 -6.07 25.07
N TRP A 45 -1.95 -5.92 26.15
CA TRP A 45 -1.47 -4.63 26.63
C TRP A 45 -0.15 -4.18 25.97
N MET A 46 0.51 -5.02 25.17
CA MET A 46 1.68 -4.65 24.35
C MET A 46 1.32 -4.13 22.95
N GLN A 47 0.02 -3.94 22.65
CA GLN A 47 -0.47 -3.71 21.28
C GLN A 47 -0.01 -2.40 20.63
N GLN A 48 0.32 -1.37 21.41
CA GLN A 48 0.77 -0.09 20.86
C GLN A 48 2.22 -0.14 20.34
N GLU A 49 3.09 -0.98 20.92
CA GLU A 49 4.47 -1.14 20.48
C GLU A 49 4.65 -2.18 19.36
N TYR A 50 3.64 -3.00 19.08
CA TYR A 50 3.75 -4.14 18.14
C TYR A 50 3.13 -3.91 16.75
N LEU A 51 2.77 -2.66 16.42
CA LEU A 51 2.48 -2.29 15.04
C LEU A 51 3.79 -2.34 14.25
N ASN A 52 4.00 -3.46 13.57
CA ASN A 52 5.08 -3.52 12.60
C ASN A 52 4.69 -2.64 11.42
N LYS A 53 5.51 -1.63 11.17
CA LYS A 53 5.49 -0.92 9.91
C LYS A 53 5.77 -1.95 8.82
N THR A 54 4.72 -2.41 8.14
CA THR A 54 4.94 -3.11 6.88
C THR A 54 5.56 -2.10 5.95
N SER A 55 6.48 -2.53 5.10
CA SER A 55 7.07 -1.63 4.11
C SER A 55 6.05 -1.18 3.06
N GLY A 56 4.73 -1.39 3.26
CA GLY A 56 3.68 -0.95 2.36
C GLY A 56 3.47 0.56 2.40
N GLY A 57 2.85 1.10 1.36
CA GLY A 57 2.52 2.51 1.25
C GLY A 57 3.24 3.21 0.10
N GLY A 58 3.12 4.53 0.07
CA GLY A 58 3.66 5.39 -0.97
C GLY A 58 3.19 6.83 -0.81
N SER A 59 3.15 7.58 -1.89
CA SER A 59 2.74 8.99 -1.85
C SER A 59 1.56 9.28 -2.76
N TYR A 60 0.71 10.19 -2.28
CA TYR A 60 -0.37 10.80 -3.03
C TYR A 60 0.03 12.19 -3.52
N ASN A 61 -0.54 12.61 -4.64
CA ASN A 61 -0.31 13.91 -5.22
C ASN A 61 -1.01 15.02 -4.41
N ASN A 62 -0.26 16.06 -4.04
CA ASN A 62 -0.77 17.18 -3.25
C ASN A 62 -1.14 18.38 -4.10
N GLU A 63 -0.73 18.43 -5.37
CA GLU A 63 -0.82 19.63 -6.20
C GLU A 63 -2.24 19.88 -6.73
N LYS A 64 -2.97 18.81 -7.06
CA LYS A 64 -4.25 18.90 -7.78
C LYS A 64 -5.47 18.49 -6.96
N GLN A 65 -5.30 18.19 -5.67
CA GLN A 65 -6.36 17.63 -4.83
C GLN A 65 -7.12 16.49 -5.55
N ASP A 66 -6.38 15.59 -6.19
CA ASP A 66 -6.96 14.46 -6.94
C ASP A 66 -6.82 13.14 -6.17
N GLY A 67 -6.02 13.12 -5.10
CA GLY A 67 -5.75 11.92 -4.31
C GLY A 67 -5.14 10.80 -5.15
N LEU A 68 -4.43 11.14 -6.24
CA LEU A 68 -3.83 10.14 -7.12
C LEU A 68 -2.51 9.65 -6.54
N LYS A 69 -2.34 8.33 -6.53
CA LYS A 69 -1.05 7.69 -6.21
C LYS A 69 0.02 8.15 -7.20
N ILE A 70 1.19 8.48 -6.68
CA ILE A 70 2.38 8.88 -7.45
C ILE A 70 3.65 8.25 -6.88
N GLY A 71 4.66 8.12 -7.74
CA GLY A 71 5.99 7.67 -7.36
C GLY A 71 6.02 6.21 -6.94
N LYS A 72 6.99 5.85 -6.09
CA LYS A 72 7.19 4.47 -5.64
C LYS A 72 6.12 4.05 -4.65
N TRP A 73 5.61 2.84 -4.84
CA TRP A 73 4.59 2.23 -4.00
C TRP A 73 4.92 0.79 -3.69
N ILE A 74 4.48 0.37 -2.51
CA ILE A 74 4.55 -0.99 -2.04
C ILE A 74 3.12 -1.40 -1.66
N GLU A 75 2.55 -2.31 -2.42
CA GLU A 75 1.19 -2.81 -2.21
C GLU A 75 1.19 -4.20 -1.59
N LEU A 76 0.25 -4.46 -0.70
CA LEU A 76 0.06 -5.79 -0.13
C LEU A 76 -0.67 -6.69 -1.14
N SER A 77 -0.39 -7.99 -1.13
CA SER A 77 -1.18 -8.97 -1.88
C SER A 77 -2.60 -9.12 -1.34
N ASN A 78 -3.53 -9.55 -2.19
CA ASN A 78 -4.89 -9.86 -1.76
C ASN A 78 -4.92 -10.98 -0.71
N GLN A 79 -3.92 -11.86 -0.74
CA GLN A 79 -3.76 -12.94 0.22
C GLN A 79 -2.85 -12.54 1.41
N PHE A 80 -2.58 -11.24 1.60
CA PHE A 80 -1.67 -10.79 2.65
C PHE A 80 -2.19 -11.16 4.04
N SER A 81 -1.40 -11.95 4.77
CA SER A 81 -1.68 -12.42 6.11
C SER A 81 -0.39 -12.59 6.92
N ASN A 82 -0.52 -12.95 8.20
CA ASN A 82 0.63 -13.29 9.03
C ASN A 82 1.51 -14.40 8.43
N TRP A 83 0.92 -15.32 7.66
CA TRP A 83 1.61 -16.46 7.04
C TRP A 83 2.02 -16.20 5.59
N ASN A 84 1.50 -15.13 4.97
CA ASN A 84 1.66 -14.86 3.55
C ASN A 84 1.95 -13.37 3.33
N GLN A 85 3.21 -12.98 3.39
CA GLN A 85 3.62 -11.56 3.37
C GLN A 85 4.07 -11.09 1.98
N ILE A 86 3.25 -11.34 0.97
CA ILE A 86 3.57 -10.96 -0.41
C ILE A 86 3.30 -9.48 -0.61
N THR A 87 4.28 -8.78 -1.16
CA THR A 87 4.15 -7.37 -1.54
C THR A 87 4.55 -7.13 -3.00
N TYR A 88 3.97 -6.09 -3.59
CA TYR A 88 4.24 -5.63 -4.94
C TYR A 88 4.91 -4.26 -4.87
N LYS A 89 6.14 -4.14 -5.36
CA LYS A 89 6.86 -2.88 -5.40
C LYS A 89 6.95 -2.36 -6.82
N GLY A 90 6.56 -1.12 -7.05
CA GLY A 90 6.66 -0.49 -8.36
C GLY A 90 6.32 0.98 -8.31
N GLU A 91 5.97 1.56 -9.44
CA GLU A 91 5.72 2.99 -9.58
C GLU A 91 4.29 3.27 -10.05
N TYR A 92 3.72 4.33 -9.49
CA TYR A 92 2.49 4.95 -9.94
C TYR A 92 2.76 6.28 -10.63
N LYS A 93 2.04 6.54 -11.74
CA LYS A 93 1.98 7.83 -12.41
C LYS A 93 0.53 8.19 -12.65
N LYS A 94 0.07 9.29 -12.05
CA LYS A 94 -1.32 9.77 -12.13
C LYS A 94 -2.33 8.67 -11.78
N GLY A 95 -2.08 7.94 -10.68
CA GLY A 95 -2.96 6.87 -10.22
C GLY A 95 -2.88 5.56 -11.02
N GLN A 96 -2.04 5.47 -12.06
CA GLN A 96 -1.87 4.24 -12.84
C GLN A 96 -0.53 3.56 -12.52
N LYS A 97 -0.52 2.23 -12.44
CA LYS A 97 0.72 1.43 -12.33
C LYS A 97 1.52 1.54 -13.62
N VAL A 98 2.80 1.85 -13.50
CA VAL A 98 3.71 1.99 -14.64
C VAL A 98 5.00 1.22 -14.41
N GLY A 99 5.66 0.88 -15.51
CA GLY A 99 7.00 0.29 -15.49
C GLY A 99 7.03 -1.11 -14.90
N VAL A 100 8.13 -1.41 -14.22
CA VAL A 100 8.40 -2.72 -13.62
C VAL A 100 7.80 -2.78 -12.24
N TRP A 101 7.06 -3.86 -11.97
CA TRP A 101 6.58 -4.22 -10.64
C TRP A 101 7.23 -5.54 -10.19
N VAL A 102 7.89 -5.48 -9.04
CA VAL A 102 8.59 -6.61 -8.43
C VAL A 102 7.69 -7.24 -7.37
N ILE A 103 7.56 -8.56 -7.42
CA ILE A 103 6.88 -9.36 -6.40
C ILE A 103 7.92 -9.79 -5.37
N LEU A 104 7.69 -9.43 -4.11
CA LEU A 104 8.52 -9.80 -2.97
C LEU A 104 7.74 -10.70 -2.03
N TRP A 105 8.40 -11.77 -1.58
CA TRP A 105 7.92 -12.60 -0.49
C TRP A 105 8.84 -12.40 0.71
N ASN A 106 8.22 -12.25 1.88
CA ASN A 106 8.94 -12.16 3.14
C ASN A 106 8.50 -13.35 4.00
N TRP A 107 9.25 -14.46 3.93
CA TRP A 107 9.05 -15.59 4.82
C TRP A 107 10.10 -15.53 5.91
N TYR A 108 9.68 -15.46 7.17
CA TYR A 108 10.55 -15.48 8.36
C TYR A 108 11.75 -14.50 8.37
N GLY A 109 11.69 -13.38 7.64
CA GLY A 109 12.70 -12.31 7.71
C GLY A 109 13.74 -12.31 6.58
N GLU A 110 13.72 -13.28 5.67
CA GLU A 110 14.53 -13.24 4.45
C GLU A 110 13.68 -12.76 3.26
N ASN A 111 14.11 -11.66 2.63
CA ASN A 111 13.44 -11.10 1.45
C ASN A 111 13.90 -11.85 0.19
N GLN A 112 13.01 -12.63 -0.42
CA GLN A 112 13.28 -13.25 -1.71
C GLN A 112 12.47 -12.57 -2.82
N GLN A 113 13.15 -12.21 -3.92
CA GLN A 113 12.55 -11.69 -5.15
C GLN A 113 12.20 -12.88 -6.05
N MET A 114 10.95 -12.97 -6.51
CA MET A 114 10.54 -14.11 -7.36
C MET A 114 10.16 -13.71 -8.78
N GLN A 115 9.56 -12.54 -9.01
CA GLN A 115 9.00 -12.23 -10.32
C GLN A 115 8.99 -10.72 -10.63
N ILE A 116 9.26 -10.41 -11.90
CA ILE A 116 9.24 -9.08 -12.49
C ILE A 116 8.08 -9.05 -13.49
N ARG A 117 7.15 -8.11 -13.32
CA ARG A 117 6.05 -7.88 -14.28
C ARG A 117 6.16 -6.49 -14.89
N ASN A 118 5.97 -6.39 -16.20
CA ASN A 118 5.97 -5.14 -16.95
C ASN A 118 4.55 -4.62 -17.14
N PHE A 119 4.29 -3.40 -16.68
CA PHE A 119 3.03 -2.68 -16.89
C PHE A 119 3.25 -1.52 -17.85
N LYS A 120 2.55 -1.55 -19.00
CA LYS A 120 2.52 -0.45 -19.97
C LYS A 120 1.29 0.42 -19.73
N ILE A 121 1.45 1.74 -19.84
CA ILE A 121 0.33 2.69 -19.84
C ILE A 121 -0.52 2.42 -21.08
N GLN A 122 -1.80 2.09 -20.91
CA GLN A 122 -2.75 2.07 -22.02
C GLN A 122 -3.32 3.48 -22.19
N ASN A 123 -2.81 4.22 -23.18
CA ASN A 123 -3.45 5.46 -23.63
C ASN A 123 -4.72 5.10 -24.40
N LYS A 124 -5.87 5.04 -23.71
CA LYS A 124 -7.18 5.01 -24.38
C LYS A 124 -7.52 6.44 -24.82
N GLN A 125 -7.20 6.79 -26.06
CA GLN A 125 -7.77 7.96 -26.73
C GLN A 125 -9.18 7.61 -27.19
N TRP A 126 -10.19 8.32 -26.66
CA TRP A 126 -11.55 8.28 -27.18
C TRP A 126 -11.66 9.35 -28.27
N TRP A 127 -11.78 8.91 -29.52
CA TRP A 127 -12.16 9.78 -30.63
C TRP A 127 -13.68 9.89 -30.63
N TRP A 128 -14.22 11.09 -30.37
CA TRP A 128 -15.60 11.41 -30.70
C TRP A 128 -15.65 11.69 -32.20
N ILE A 129 -16.39 10.87 -32.95
CA ILE A 129 -16.79 11.21 -34.32
C ILE A 129 -17.97 12.19 -34.18
N VAL A 130 -17.79 13.37 -34.77
CA VAL A 130 -18.84 14.40 -34.97
C VAL A 130 -19.71 13.98 -36.15
#